data_AF-A0A972VVR3-F1
#
_entry.id   AF-A0A972VVR3-F1
#
_cell.length_a   1.000
_cell.length_b   1.000
_cell.length_c   1.000
_cell.angle_alpha   90.00
_cell.angle_beta   90.00
_cell.angle_gamma   90.00
#
_symmetry.space_group_name_H-M   'P 1'
#
loop_
_entity.id
_entity.type
_entity.pdbx_description
1 polymer ?
#
loop_
_entity_poly.entity_id
_entity_poly.type
_entity_poly.pdbx_seq_one_letter_code
_entity_poly.pdbx_strand_id
1 'polypeptide(L)' 'ASLEQIITDNPGKRVAVTCHGGVINVWAAHVIGFAPRLFFNPNYTSINRFMASSGGDKTVITLNEHHHLK' A
#
# COMPACT_ATOMS: atom_id res chain seq x y z
N ALA A 1 14.71 -1.98 1.36
CA ALA A 1 14.32 -0.74 0.65
C ALA A 1 13.09 -0.15 1.32
N SER A 2 12.96 1.18 1.39
CA SER A 2 11.72 1.84 1.79
C SER A 2 10.71 1.81 0.63
N LEU A 3 9.41 2.03 0.92
CA LEU A 3 8.40 2.13 -0.13
C LEU A 3 8.65 3.30 -1.09
N GLU A 4 9.14 4.43 -0.59
CA GLU A 4 9.55 5.57 -1.43
C GLU A 4 10.70 5.21 -2.38
N GLN A 5 11.70 4.46 -1.92
CA GLN A 5 12.80 4.01 -2.77
C GLN A 5 12.28 3.08 -3.88
N ILE A 6 11.35 2.17 -3.56
CA ILE A 6 10.72 1.29 -4.54
C ILE A 6 10.00 2.10 -5.62
N ILE A 7 9.30 3.18 -5.25
CA ILE A 7 8.60 4.06 -6.19
C ILE A 7 9.60 4.74 -7.14
N THR A 8 10.66 5.33 -6.58
CA THR A 8 11.70 6.03 -7.34
C THR A 8 12.42 5.12 -8.34
N ASP A 9 12.73 3.88 -7.94
CA ASP A 9 13.53 2.94 -8.75
C ASP A 9 12.71 2.21 -9.84
N ASN A 10 11.38 2.32 -9.82
CA ASN A 10 10.48 1.52 -10.67
C ASN A 10 9.45 2.35 -11.46
N PRO A 11 9.85 3.39 -12.22
CA PRO A 11 8.93 4.20 -13.00
C PRO A 11 8.20 3.35 -14.06
N GLY A 12 6.88 3.49 -14.14
CA GLY A 12 6.03 2.80 -15.12
C GLY A 12 5.85 1.29 -14.88
N LYS A 13 6.40 0.73 -13.81
CA LYS A 13 6.31 -0.70 -13.49
C LYS A 13 5.22 -0.98 -12.45
N ARG A 14 4.79 -2.25 -12.40
CA ARG A 14 3.97 -2.79 -11.30
C ARG A 14 4.86 -3.60 -10.38
N VAL A 15 4.93 -3.21 -9.10
CA VAL A 15 5.75 -3.88 -8.08
C VAL A 15 4.84 -4.56 -7.07
N ALA A 16 5.12 -5.83 -6.75
CA ALA A 16 4.49 -6.53 -5.64
C ALA A 16 5.37 -6.43 -4.39
N VAL A 17 4.76 -6.11 -3.25
CA VAL A 17 5.44 -6.03 -1.95
C VAL A 17 4.69 -6.92 -0.96
N THR A 18 5.38 -7.90 -0.39
CA THR A 18 4.88 -8.73 0.70
C THR A 18 5.34 -8.15 2.03
N CYS A 19 4.41 -7.92 2.96
CA CYS A 19 4.71 -7.32 4.26
C CYS A 19 3.64 -7.71 5.31
N HIS A 20 3.60 -6.98 6.42
CA HIS A 20 2.68 -7.22 7.53
C HIS A 20 1.52 -6.22 7.54
N GLY A 21 0.42 -6.57 8.22
CA GLY A 21 -0.76 -5.72 8.33
C GLY A 21 -0.49 -4.32 8.91
N GLY A 22 0.48 -4.19 9.81
CA GLY A 22 0.91 -2.90 10.35
C GLY A 22 1.58 -1.99 9.31
N VAL A 23 2.39 -2.56 8.40
CA VAL A 23 3.04 -1.80 7.32
C VAL A 23 1.99 -1.28 6.35
N ILE A 24 1.03 -2.14 5.99
CA ILE A 24 -0.09 -1.77 5.10
C ILE A 24 -0.89 -0.61 5.71
N ASN A 25 -1.24 -0.70 6.99
CA ASN A 25 -2.01 0.33 7.68
C ASN A 25 -1.26 1.67 7.73
N VAL A 26 0.01 1.66 8.16
CA VAL A 26 0.83 2.87 8.26
C VAL A 26 1.02 3.51 6.88
N TRP A 27 1.26 2.70 5.85
CA TRP A 27 1.40 3.20 4.48
C TRP A 27 0.09 3.77 3.95
N ALA A 28 -1.03 3.06 4.12
CA ALA A 28 -2.32 3.54 3.67
C ALA A 28 -2.70 4.85 4.36
N ALA A 29 -2.48 4.96 5.69
CA ALA A 29 -2.71 6.17 6.47
C ALA A 29 -1.85 7.34 5.97
N HIS A 30 -0.57 7.08 5.65
CA HIS A 30 0.32 8.06 5.04
C HIS A 30 -0.20 8.56 3.68
N VAL A 31 -0.65 7.65 2.81
CA VAL A 31 -1.17 7.99 1.47
C VAL A 31 -2.43 8.86 1.56
N ILE A 32 -3.34 8.59 2.49
CA ILE A 32 -4.60 9.33 2.63
C ILE A 32 -4.52 10.52 3.61
N GLY A 33 -3.35 10.78 4.19
CA GLY A 33 -3.16 11.85 5.18
C GLY A 33 -3.93 11.65 6.48
N PHE A 34 -4.21 10.41 6.88
CA PHE A 34 -5.03 10.09 8.06
C PHE A 34 -4.16 9.91 9.31
N ALA A 35 -4.54 10.58 10.41
CA ALA A 35 -3.74 10.58 11.63
C ALA A 35 -3.68 9.21 12.34
N PRO A 36 -4.79 8.45 12.48
CA PRO A 36 -4.74 7.08 12.98
C PRO A 36 -3.91 6.17 12.08
N ARG A 37 -2.86 5.58 12.64
CA ARG A 37 -1.94 4.72 11.89
C ARG A 37 -2.42 3.30 11.71
N LEU A 38 -3.38 2.85 12.51
CA LEU A 38 -4.01 1.53 12.46
C LEU A 38 -5.51 1.75 12.42
N PHE A 39 -6.12 1.63 11.23
CA PHE A 39 -7.52 2.01 11.02
C PHE A 39 -8.37 0.91 10.41
N PHE A 40 -7.77 -0.18 9.92
CA PHE A 40 -8.52 -1.34 9.45
C PHE A 40 -7.76 -2.64 9.75
N ASN A 41 -8.48 -3.76 9.69
CA ASN A 41 -7.94 -5.10 9.91
C ASN A 41 -7.67 -5.80 8.56
N PRO A 42 -6.41 -5.89 8.08
CA PRO A 42 -6.11 -6.57 6.83
C PRO A 42 -6.28 -8.08 7.00
N ASN A 43 -7.07 -8.70 6.12
CA ASN A 43 -7.16 -10.15 6.03
C ASN A 43 -5.80 -10.72 5.62
N TYR A 44 -5.51 -11.94 6.09
CA TYR A 44 -4.35 -12.70 5.63
C TYR A 44 -4.39 -12.81 4.11
N THR A 45 -3.21 -12.66 3.49
CA THR A 45 -3.04 -12.69 2.02
C THR A 45 -3.90 -11.69 1.24
N SER A 46 -4.47 -10.67 1.89
CA SER A 46 -5.21 -9.62 1.19
C SER A 46 -4.30 -8.78 0.29
N ILE A 47 -4.87 -8.29 -0.81
CA ILE A 47 -4.21 -7.42 -1.77
C ILE A 47 -4.64 -5.97 -1.49
N ASN A 48 -3.66 -5.08 -1.45
CA ASN A 48 -3.84 -3.64 -1.24
C ASN A 48 -3.10 -2.91 -2.36
N ARG A 49 -3.80 -2.05 -3.10
CA ARG A 49 -3.27 -1.43 -4.32
C ARG A 49 -3.14 0.08 -4.13
N PHE A 50 -1.97 0.58 -4.52
CA PHE A 50 -1.63 1.99 -4.48
C PHE A 50 -1.07 2.38 -5.84
N MET A 51 -1.41 3.59 -6.28
CA MET A 51 -0.70 4.26 -7.37
C MET A 51 0.17 5.33 -6.76
N ALA A 52 1.43 5.39 -7.19
CA ALA A 52 2.39 6.34 -6.63
C ALA A 52 3.34 6.83 -7.73
N SER A 53 3.68 8.10 -7.67
CA SER A 53 4.61 8.79 -8.54
C SER A 53 5.85 9.20 -7.76
N SER A 54 7.02 9.18 -8.42
CA SER A 54 8.24 9.79 -7.88
C SER A 54 8.11 11.30 -7.69
N GLY A 55 7.13 11.94 -8.34
CA GLY A 55 6.75 13.34 -8.12
C GLY A 55 6.01 13.59 -6.79
N GLY A 56 5.70 12.55 -6.01
CA GLY A 56 5.10 12.66 -4.68
C GLY A 56 3.64 12.25 -4.60
N ASP A 57 2.90 12.32 -5.71
CA ASP A 57 1.48 11.94 -5.77
C ASP A 57 1.28 10.47 -5.41
N LYS A 58 0.31 10.20 -4.53
CA LYS A 58 -0.04 8.86 -4.07
C LYS A 58 -1.55 8.73 -3.94
N THR A 59 -2.08 7.58 -4.31
CA THR A 59 -3.52 7.29 -4.25
C THR A 59 -3.76 5.85 -3.85
N VAL A 60 -4.72 5.64 -2.96
CA VAL A 60 -5.25 4.30 -2.65
C VAL A 60 -6.22 3.91 -3.75
N ILE A 61 -6.01 2.74 -4.36
CA ILE A 61 -6.91 2.18 -5.37
C ILE A 61 -7.89 1.21 -4.72
N THR A 62 -7.38 0.24 -3.97
CA THR A 62 -8.16 -0.75 -3.22
C THR A 62 -7.43 -1.13 -1.94
N LEU A 63 -8.19 -1.47 -0.90
CA LEU A 63 -7.66 -2.06 0.33
C LEU A 63 -8.37 -3.38 0.60
N ASN A 64 -7.61 -4.30 1.17
CA ASN A 64 -8.10 -5.54 1.74
C ASN A 64 -8.85 -6.48 0.77
N GLU A 65 -8.47 -6.52 -0.51
CA GLU A 65 -9.07 -7.43 -1.49
C GLU A 65 -8.68 -8.89 -1.16
N HIS A 66 -9.65 -9.73 -0.86
CA HIS A 66 -9.42 -11.13 -0.47
C HIS A 66 -10.32 -12.12 -1.22
N HIS A 67 -10.98 -11.69 -2.30
CA HIS A 67 -11.89 -12.53 -3.11
C HIS A 67 -11.22 -13.74 -3.77
N HIS A 68 -9.88 -13.76 -3.84
CA HIS A 68 -9.12 -14.89 -4.36
C HIS A 68 -8.95 -16.02 -3.35
N LEU A 69 -9.26 -15.75 -2.07
CA LEU A 69 -9.29 -16.75 -1.01
C LEU A 69 -10.66 -17.44 -1.05
N LYS A 70 -10.64 -18.77 -0.95
CA LYS A 70 -11.84 -19.61 -0.91
C LYS A 70 -12.23 -19.91 0.52
#